data_AF-A0A845GEQ9-F1
#
_entry.id   AF-A0A845GEQ9-F1
#
_cell.length_a   1.000
_cell.length_b   1.000
_cell.length_c   1.000
_cell.angle_alpha   90.00
_cell.angle_beta   90.00
_cell.angle_gamma   90.00
#
_symmetry.space_group_name_H-M   'P 1'
#
loop_
_entity.id
_entity.type
_entity.pdbx_description
1 polymer ?
#
loop_
_entity_poly.entity_id
_entity_poly.type
_entity_poly.pdbx_seq_one_letter_code
_entity_poly.pdbx_strand_id
1 'polypeptide(L)'
;MSFYISVVTAREQSLFELQTQCFCCGKAIETAADGPVIAYDAYPATDLLNSVLMHRDCAFAMAQRIICDAWPKRHAGEQLMKNDR
;
A
#
# COMPACT_ATOMS: atom_id res chain seq x y z
N MET A 1 -1.69 -1.94 -7.50
CA MET A 1 -1.99 -2.73 -6.28
C MET A 1 -2.15 -4.18 -6.70
N SER A 2 -1.31 -5.06 -6.15
CA SER A 2 -1.28 -6.49 -6.50
C SER A 2 -1.38 -7.35 -5.24
N PHE A 3 -2.13 -8.45 -5.32
CA PHE A 3 -2.21 -9.46 -4.26
C PHE A 3 -1.26 -10.61 -4.57
N TYR A 4 -0.49 -11.03 -3.59
CA TYR A 4 0.34 -12.22 -3.68
C TYR A 4 0.06 -13.14 -2.49
N ILE A 5 0.01 -14.46 -2.76
CA ILE A 5 -0.25 -15.45 -1.72
C ILE A 5 0.89 -15.56 -0.70
N SER A 6 2.10 -15.09 -1.06
CA SER A 6 3.26 -15.00 -0.18
C SER A 6 4.24 -13.93 -0.67
N VAL A 7 5.16 -13.51 0.20
CA VAL A 7 6.27 -12.61 -0.18
C VAL A 7 7.25 -13.26 -1.17
N VAL A 8 7.37 -14.59 -1.17
CA VAL A 8 8.21 -15.31 -2.16
C VAL A 8 7.63 -15.11 -3.55
N THR A 9 6.33 -15.34 -3.72
CA THR A 9 5.63 -15.10 -4.99
C THR A 9 5.69 -13.64 -5.40
N ALA A 10 5.58 -12.72 -4.43
CA ALA A 10 5.71 -11.29 -4.71
C ALA A 10 7.09 -10.97 -5.30
N ARG A 11 8.18 -11.51 -4.73
CA ARG A 11 9.55 -11.28 -5.22
C ARG A 11 9.79 -11.83 -6.62
N GLU A 12 9.16 -12.95 -6.97
CA GLU A 12 9.29 -13.55 -8.29
C GLU A 12 8.51 -12.80 -9.38
N GLN A 13 7.40 -12.16 -9.01
CA GLN A 13 6.42 -11.62 -9.97
C GLN A 13 6.31 -10.09 -9.95
N SER A 14 6.86 -9.41 -8.95
CA SER A 14 6.84 -7.95 -8.88
C SER A 14 7.68 -7.34 -9.99
N LEU A 15 7.15 -6.30 -10.62
CA LEU A 15 7.87 -5.51 -11.64
C LEU A 15 8.90 -4.55 -11.01
N PHE A 16 8.76 -4.27 -9.72
CA PHE A 16 9.59 -3.31 -8.99
C PHE A 16 10.22 -3.93 -7.76
N GLU A 17 11.31 -3.31 -7.30
CA GLU A 17 11.99 -3.71 -6.08
C GLU A 17 11.03 -3.60 -4.87
N LEU A 18 10.98 -4.67 -4.08
CA LEU A 18 10.07 -4.78 -2.94
C LEU A 18 10.77 -4.34 -1.66
N GLN A 19 10.12 -3.45 -0.92
CA GLN A 19 10.51 -3.16 0.45
C GLN A 19 10.28 -4.38 1.36
N THR A 20 11.17 -4.61 2.32
CA THR A 20 11.14 -5.80 3.19
C THR A 20 10.30 -5.61 4.45
N GLN A 21 9.75 -4.42 4.68
CA GLN A 21 8.93 -4.11 5.85
C GLN A 21 7.49 -3.78 5.45
N CYS A 22 6.56 -4.20 6.29
CA CYS A 22 5.16 -3.81 6.18
C CYS A 22 5.05 -2.29 6.37
N PHE A 23 4.54 -1.60 5.35
CA PHE A 23 4.35 -0.15 5.39
C PHE A 23 3.46 0.33 6.54
N CYS A 24 2.51 -0.50 6.98
CA CYS A 24 1.56 -0.12 8.03
C CYS A 24 2.06 -0.37 9.46
N CYS A 25 2.72 -1.50 9.71
CA CYS A 25 3.08 -1.91 11.08
C CYS A 25 4.59 -1.95 11.33
N GLY A 26 5.42 -1.69 10.32
CA GLY A 26 6.88 -1.67 10.41
C GLY A 26 7.55 -3.03 10.62
N LYS A 27 6.77 -4.10 10.82
CA LYS A 27 7.31 -5.46 10.95
C LYS A 27 7.85 -5.96 9.61
N ALA A 28 8.93 -6.72 9.67
CA ALA A 28 9.50 -7.35 8.48
C ALA A 28 8.52 -8.37 7.87
N ILE A 29 8.60 -8.53 6.55
CA ILE A 29 7.89 -9.52 5.74
C ILE A 29 8.97 -10.22 4.91
N GLU A 30 9.40 -11.40 5.35
CA GLU A 30 10.62 -12.02 4.83
C GLU A 30 10.39 -13.40 4.24
N THR A 31 9.41 -14.13 4.77
CA THR A 31 9.21 -15.55 4.50
C THR A 31 7.78 -15.86 4.07
N ALA A 32 7.58 -17.04 3.47
CA ALA A 32 6.24 -17.51 3.13
C ALA A 32 5.34 -17.72 4.36
N ALA A 33 5.93 -17.89 5.56
CA ALA A 33 5.20 -18.05 6.82
C ALA A 33 4.52 -16.75 7.29
N ASP A 34 4.96 -15.59 6.78
CA ASP A 34 4.33 -14.29 7.06
C ASP A 34 2.96 -14.13 6.35
N GLY A 35 2.63 -15.07 5.46
CA GLY A 35 1.34 -15.19 4.81
C GLY A 35 1.15 -14.27 3.60
N PRO A 36 -0.11 -14.02 3.19
CA PRO A 36 -0.42 -13.23 2.01
C PRO A 36 -0.11 -11.74 2.19
N VAL A 37 0.33 -11.12 1.10
CA VAL A 37 0.77 -9.73 1.07
C VAL A 37 0.07 -8.93 -0.03
N ILE A 38 -0.07 -7.63 0.22
CA ILE A 38 -0.52 -6.65 -0.77
C ILE A 38 0.68 -5.76 -1.12
N ALA A 39 0.96 -5.62 -2.41
CA ALA A 39 1.97 -4.69 -2.91
C ALA A 39 1.30 -3.44 -3.49
N TYR A 40 1.82 -2.27 -3.13
CA TYR A 40 1.47 -1.00 -3.73
C TYR A 40 2.69 -0.37 -4.38
N ASP A 41 2.52 0.14 -5.58
CA ASP A 41 3.57 0.87 -6.27
C ASP A 41 3.66 2.27 -5.65
N ALA A 42 4.83 2.60 -5.13
CA ALA A 42 5.12 3.85 -4.46
C ALA A 42 6.32 4.51 -5.13
N TYR A 43 6.25 5.83 -5.25
CA TYR A 43 7.43 6.66 -5.49
C TYR A 43 7.92 7.14 -4.13
N PRO A 44 8.83 6.42 -3.44
CA PRO A 44 9.62 7.07 -2.41
C PRO A 44 10.36 8.23 -3.08
N ALA A 45 10.72 9.31 -2.37
CA ALA A 45 11.27 10.55 -2.91
C ALA A 45 12.58 10.42 -3.76
N THR A 46 13.03 9.20 -4.04
CA THR A 46 14.00 8.82 -5.05
C THR A 46 13.34 8.68 -6.42
N ASP A 47 14.01 9.01 -7.53
CA ASP A 47 13.50 8.82 -8.90
C ASP A 47 13.28 7.34 -9.32
N LEU A 48 13.32 6.40 -8.37
CA LEU A 48 13.16 4.96 -8.59
C LEU A 48 11.81 4.50 -8.02
N LEU A 49 11.01 3.87 -8.87
CA LEU A 49 9.76 3.23 -8.47
C LEU A 49 10.06 2.00 -7.61
N ASN A 50 9.44 1.93 -6.43
CA ASN A 50 9.51 0.79 -5.53
C ASN A 50 8.11 0.28 -5.22
N SER A 51 7.98 -0.98 -4.88
CA SER A 51 6.72 -1.50 -4.33
C SER A 51 6.84 -1.63 -2.82
N VAL A 52 5.92 -0.99 -2.09
CA VAL A 52 5.77 -1.20 -0.65
C VAL A 52 4.89 -2.41 -0.39
N LEU A 53 5.26 -3.21 0.60
CA LEU A 53 4.50 -4.37 1.02
C LEU A 53 3.65 -4.07 2.24
N MET A 54 2.52 -4.75 2.33
CA MET A 54 1.66 -4.77 3.51
C MET A 54 1.21 -6.19 3.79
N HIS A 55 1.14 -6.58 5.06
CA HIS A 55 0.34 -7.75 5.44
C HIS A 55 -1.09 -7.53 4.98
N ARG A 56 -1.77 -8.59 4.53
CA ARG A 56 -3.19 -8.55 4.16
C ARG A 56 -4.02 -7.75 5.16
N ASP A 57 -3.99 -8.14 6.43
CA ASP A 57 -4.87 -7.55 7.44
C ASP A 57 -4.53 -6.07 7.72
N CYS A 58 -3.25 -5.69 7.60
CA CYS A 58 -2.84 -4.30 7.68
C CYS A 58 -3.38 -3.45 6.52
N ALA A 59 -3.34 -3.99 5.29
CA ALA A 59 -3.89 -3.30 4.13
C ALA A 59 -5.41 -3.12 4.23
N PHE A 60 -6.13 -4.14 4.72
CA PHE A 60 -7.57 -4.07 4.97
C PHE A 60 -7.91 -3.01 6.03
N ALA A 61 -7.19 -3.00 7.15
CA ALA A 61 -7.41 -2.01 8.21
C ALA A 61 -7.14 -0.58 7.72
N MET A 62 -6.06 -0.37 6.95
CA MET A 62 -5.75 0.93 6.34
C MET A 62 -6.85 1.37 5.37
N ALA A 63 -7.28 0.50 4.45
CA ALA A 63 -8.31 0.82 3.47
C ALA A 63 -9.64 1.18 4.15
N GLN A 64 -10.04 0.41 5.17
CA GLN A 64 -11.22 0.71 5.97
C GLN A 64 -11.10 2.07 6.66
N ARG A 65 -9.94 2.39 7.24
CA ARG A 65 -9.70 3.68 7.88
C ARG A 65 -9.80 4.84 6.90
N ILE A 66 -9.19 4.72 5.73
CA ILE A 66 -9.29 5.73 4.65
C ILE A 66 -10.76 5.95 4.30
N ILE A 67 -11.53 4.89 4.08
CA ILE A 67 -12.96 5.01 3.76
C ILE A 67 -13.72 5.68 4.90
N CYS A 68 -13.57 5.21 6.14
CA CYS A 68 -14.31 5.74 7.29
C CYS A 68 -13.95 7.19 7.62
N ASP A 69 -12.69 7.59 7.47
CA ASP A 69 -12.24 8.95 7.78
C ASP A 69 -12.53 9.92 6.61
N ALA A 70 -12.39 9.46 5.36
CA ALA A 70 -12.61 10.30 4.18
C ALA A 70 -14.09 10.40 3.80
N TRP A 71 -14.89 9.33 3.90
CA TRP A 71 -16.27 9.32 3.41
C TRP A 71 -17.21 10.37 4.06
N PRO A 72 -17.16 10.59 5.39
CA PRO A 72 -17.95 11.66 6.04
C PRO A 72 -17.55 13.06 5.58
N LYS A 73 -16.29 13.21 5.14
CA LYS A 73 -15.70 14.47 4.69
C LYS A 73 -15.45 14.49 3.18
N ARG A 74 -16.07 13.58 2.41
CA ARG A 74 -15.80 13.44 0.97
C ARG A 74 -16.09 14.70 0.17
N HIS A 75 -16.98 15.55 0.68
CA HIS A 75 -17.33 16.85 0.11
C HIS A 75 -16.53 18.03 0.72
N ALA A 76 -15.74 17.81 1.78
CA ALA A 76 -14.95 18.86 2.42
C ALA A 76 -13.85 19.42 1.49
N GLY A 77 -13.41 18.62 0.50
CA GLY A 77 -12.48 19.01 -0.55
C GLY A 77 -13.13 19.51 -1.84
N GLU A 78 -14.46 19.66 -1.93
CA GLU A 78 -15.10 20.21 -3.15
C GLU A 78 -14.69 21.66 -3.44
N GLN A 79 -14.07 22.35 -2.48
CA GLN A 79 -13.39 23.63 -2.72
C GLN A 79 -11.91 23.52 -3.11
N LEU A 80 -11.25 22.38 -2.85
CA LEU A 80 -9.83 22.16 -3.20
C LEU A 80 -9.64 21.77 -4.69
N MET A 81 -10.70 21.32 -5.36
CA MET A 81 -10.72 20.98 -6.79
C MET A 81 -11.35 22.09 -7.66
N LYS A 82 -11.57 23.29 -7.10
CA LYS A 82 -11.89 24.47 -7.90
C LYS A 82 -10.58 25.01 -8.45
N ASN A 83 -10.30 24.70 -9.71
CA ASN A 83 -9.40 25.56 -10.48
C ASN A 83 -10.11 26.90 -10.61
N ASP A 84 -9.73 27.88 -9.79
CA ASP A 84 -10.14 29.27 -9.99
C ASP A 84 -9.75 29.65 -11.42
N ARG A 85 -10.76 29.81 -12.27
CA ARG A 85 -10.65 30.36 -13.61
C ARG A 85 -10.81 31.86 -13.54
#